data_AF-G0RBZ4-F1
#
_entry.id   AF-G0RBZ4-F1
#
_cell.length_a   1.000
_cell.length_b   1.000
_cell.length_c   1.000
_cell.angle_alpha   90.00
_cell.angle_beta   90.00
_cell.angle_gamma   90.00
#
_symmetry.space_group_name_H-M   'P 1'
#
loop_
_entity.id
_entity.type
_entity.pdbx_description
1 polymer ?
#
loop_
_entity_poly.entity_id
_entity_poly.type
_entity_poly.pdbx_seq_one_letter_code
_entity_poly.pdbx_strand_id
1 'polypeptide(L)'
;MPDTNTLDALAEALSASLSSANLVPGPAQALVPPDFKPTTRLSISFDGKDVELGNLFRVSEVKLAPFVSFEAEPNAPEDASYMLLLVDPDAPTPDDPKFAFWRHWVLPGLKPLAGAEGIVAQTKPVLTEYLAPGPKDESQPHRYLFLLYREPHGLALTKEDVGGEEFVQRRSFDPVKFVEKHQLQLVGLNWMKGAGDGWKE
;
A
#
# COMPACT_ATOMS: atom_id res chain seq x y z
N MET A 1 11.61 -7.58 20.82
CA MET A 1 11.20 -6.19 20.52
C MET A 1 11.86 -5.84 19.21
N PRO A 2 11.14 -5.34 18.19
CA PRO A 2 11.81 -4.80 17.02
C PRO A 2 12.75 -3.69 17.48
N ASP A 3 14.01 -3.73 17.04
CA ASP A 3 15.01 -2.73 17.41
C ASP A 3 14.48 -1.35 17.02
N THR A 4 14.16 -0.49 17.99
CA THR A 4 13.63 0.86 17.76
C THR A 4 14.51 1.68 16.82
N ASN A 5 15.82 1.43 16.85
CA ASN A 5 16.82 2.00 15.96
C ASN A 5 16.57 1.68 14.47
N THR A 6 15.91 0.56 14.16
CA THR A 6 15.63 0.14 12.77
C THR A 6 14.36 0.75 12.19
N LEU A 7 13.37 1.12 13.03
CA LEU A 7 12.15 1.78 12.60
C LEU A 7 12.36 3.29 12.43
N ASP A 8 13.20 3.92 13.27
CA ASP A 8 13.57 5.32 13.08
C ASP A 8 14.36 5.50 11.77
N ALA A 9 15.34 4.64 11.50
CA ALA A 9 16.07 4.66 10.23
C ALA A 9 15.15 4.40 9.02
N LEU A 10 14.15 3.50 9.16
CA LEU A 10 13.13 3.30 8.14
C LEU A 10 12.29 4.55 7.93
N ALA A 11 11.88 5.24 8.99
CA ALA A 11 11.08 6.46 8.91
C ALA A 11 11.82 7.56 8.14
N GLU A 12 13.11 7.76 8.44
CA GLU A 12 13.95 8.74 7.73
C GLU A 12 14.11 8.38 6.24
N ALA A 13 14.45 7.12 5.94
CA ALA A 13 14.59 6.66 4.55
C ALA A 13 13.26 6.76 3.77
N LEU A 14 12.15 6.38 4.41
CA LEU A 14 10.82 6.48 3.83
C LEU A 14 10.48 7.94 3.51
N SER A 15 10.64 8.85 4.48
CA SER A 15 10.37 10.28 4.29
C SER A 15 11.21 10.87 3.14
N ALA A 16 12.51 10.54 3.11
CA ALA A 16 13.40 10.98 2.04
C ALA A 16 12.96 10.43 0.67
N SER A 17 12.59 9.15 0.60
CA SER A 17 12.15 8.52 -0.65
C SER A 17 10.85 9.16 -1.19
N LEU A 18 9.85 9.35 -0.33
CA LEU A 18 8.57 9.97 -0.69
C LEU A 18 8.75 11.41 -1.16
N SER A 19 9.65 12.16 -0.52
CA SER A 19 9.98 13.52 -0.92
C SER A 19 10.67 13.56 -2.29
N SER A 20 11.70 12.73 -2.50
CA SER A 20 12.40 12.65 -3.80
C SER A 20 11.48 12.24 -4.95
N ALA A 21 10.43 11.46 -4.65
CA ALA A 21 9.44 11.00 -5.60
C ALA A 21 8.26 11.96 -5.79
N ASN A 22 8.26 13.14 -5.14
CA ASN A 22 7.15 14.09 -5.14
C ASN A 22 5.81 13.45 -4.72
N LEU A 23 5.85 12.51 -3.78
CA LEU A 23 4.66 11.91 -3.16
C LEU A 23 4.23 12.72 -1.93
N VAL A 24 5.20 13.16 -1.12
CA VAL A 24 4.99 13.97 0.08
C VAL A 24 6.10 15.05 0.18
N PRO A 25 5.79 16.35 0.04
CA PRO A 25 4.50 16.89 -0.38
C PRO A 25 4.16 16.45 -1.81
N GLY A 26 2.87 16.32 -2.11
CA GLY A 26 2.41 15.76 -3.37
C GLY A 26 1.05 15.08 -3.23
N PRO A 27 0.68 14.18 -4.17
CA PRO A 27 -0.64 13.56 -4.16
C PRO A 27 -0.88 12.77 -2.86
N ALA A 28 0.12 12.10 -2.31
CA ALA A 28 -0.03 11.24 -1.13
C ALA A 28 -0.07 12.00 0.21
N GLN A 29 0.11 13.33 0.22
CA GLN A 29 0.22 14.13 1.46
C GLN A 29 -1.00 14.00 2.38
N ALA A 30 -2.20 13.81 1.83
CA ALA A 30 -3.41 13.64 2.63
C ALA A 30 -3.52 12.22 3.25
N LEU A 31 -2.82 11.23 2.70
CA LEU A 31 -2.79 9.85 3.21
C LEU A 31 -1.64 9.62 4.18
N VAL A 32 -0.54 10.36 4.00
CA VAL A 32 0.70 10.21 4.76
C VAL A 32 0.96 11.51 5.53
N PRO A 33 0.69 11.53 6.84
CA PRO A 33 0.96 12.70 7.68
C PRO A 33 2.42 13.16 7.58
N PRO A 34 2.72 14.48 7.64
CA PRO A 34 4.08 15.01 7.53
C PRO A 34 5.09 14.40 8.51
N ASP A 35 4.66 14.09 9.73
CA ASP A 35 5.49 13.49 10.79
C ASP A 35 5.24 11.99 10.96
N PHE A 36 4.76 11.32 9.90
CA PHE A 36 4.46 9.90 9.95
C PHE A 36 5.71 9.07 10.28
N LYS A 37 5.60 8.26 11.33
CA LYS A 37 6.60 7.26 11.71
C LYS A 37 5.94 5.88 11.66
N PRO A 38 6.46 4.94 10.84
CA PRO A 38 5.97 3.57 10.84
C PRO A 38 6.12 2.94 12.22
N THR A 39 5.05 2.31 12.70
CA THR A 39 5.03 1.54 13.95
C THR A 39 5.30 0.06 13.72
N THR A 40 5.26 -0.37 12.46
CA THR A 40 5.72 -1.67 11.99
C THR A 40 6.35 -1.56 10.61
N ARG A 41 7.18 -2.55 10.25
CA ARG A 41 7.79 -2.65 8.91
C ARG A 41 6.86 -3.45 8.00
N LEU A 42 6.37 -2.80 6.95
CA LEU A 42 5.64 -3.45 5.88
C LEU A 42 6.62 -3.94 4.81
N SER A 43 6.71 -5.26 4.66
CA SER A 43 7.52 -5.93 3.65
C SER A 43 6.61 -6.49 2.55
N ILE A 44 6.97 -6.18 1.30
CA ILE A 44 6.27 -6.61 0.09
C ILE A 44 7.30 -7.26 -0.82
N SER A 45 7.03 -8.46 -1.31
CA SER A 45 7.96 -9.19 -2.19
C SER A 45 7.24 -9.79 -3.39
N PHE A 46 7.76 -9.52 -4.59
CA PHE A 46 7.29 -10.13 -5.84
C PHE A 46 8.33 -11.15 -6.32
N ASP A 47 8.01 -12.44 -6.24
CA ASP A 47 8.88 -13.54 -6.67
C ASP A 47 10.31 -13.44 -6.08
N GLY A 48 10.41 -13.08 -4.80
CA GLY A 48 11.68 -12.92 -4.08
C GLY A 48 12.40 -11.59 -4.29
N LYS A 49 11.85 -10.68 -5.12
CA LYS A 49 12.34 -9.30 -5.25
C LYS A 49 11.53 -8.38 -4.32
N ASP A 50 12.21 -7.81 -3.34
CA ASP A 50 11.59 -6.94 -2.35
C ASP A 50 11.32 -5.53 -2.88
N VAL A 51 10.21 -4.96 -2.43
CA VAL A 51 9.90 -3.56 -2.62
C VAL A 51 10.70 -2.73 -1.61
N GLU A 52 11.49 -1.80 -2.12
CA GLU A 52 12.42 -0.98 -1.35
C GLU A 52 12.25 0.49 -1.72
N LEU A 53 11.25 1.14 -1.11
CA LEU A 53 11.11 2.60 -1.06
C LEU A 53 11.28 3.29 -2.42
N GLY A 54 10.64 2.76 -3.47
CA GLY A 54 10.59 3.36 -4.80
C GLY A 54 11.43 2.68 -5.88
N ASN A 55 12.02 1.51 -5.60
CA ASN A 55 12.66 0.69 -6.62
C ASN A 55 11.70 0.34 -7.76
N LEU A 56 12.27 0.10 -8.95
CA LEU A 56 11.52 -0.13 -10.18
C LEU A 56 11.14 -1.61 -10.35
N PHE A 57 9.87 -1.85 -10.66
CA PHE A 57 9.34 -3.11 -11.12
C PHE A 57 8.79 -2.98 -12.54
N ARG A 58 9.00 -4.02 -13.33
CA ARG A 58 8.39 -4.19 -14.66
C ARG A 58 7.01 -4.83 -14.51
N VAL A 59 6.10 -4.53 -15.42
CA VAL A 59 4.75 -5.14 -15.43
C VAL A 59 4.82 -6.68 -15.44
N SER A 60 5.84 -7.27 -16.07
CA SER A 60 6.06 -8.72 -16.03
C SER A 60 6.41 -9.28 -14.65
N GLU A 61 7.07 -8.52 -13.80
CA GLU A 61 7.50 -8.91 -12.44
C GLU A 61 6.34 -8.87 -11.44
N VAL A 62 5.30 -8.07 -11.70
CA VAL A 62 4.19 -7.80 -10.77
C VAL A 62 2.85 -8.37 -11.24
N LYS A 63 2.88 -9.36 -12.14
CA LYS A 63 1.67 -10.02 -12.67
C LYS A 63 0.84 -10.72 -11.60
N LEU A 64 1.51 -11.31 -10.62
CA LEU A 64 0.88 -12.00 -9.49
C LEU A 64 0.91 -11.11 -8.25
N ALA A 65 -0.05 -11.30 -7.36
CA ALA A 65 -0.08 -10.59 -6.08
C ALA A 65 1.20 -10.88 -5.28
N PRO A 66 1.78 -9.87 -4.59
CA PRO A 66 3.00 -10.06 -3.84
C PRO A 66 2.76 -10.83 -2.55
N PHE A 67 3.84 -11.36 -1.99
CA PHE A 67 3.86 -11.77 -0.59
C PHE A 67 3.87 -10.53 0.31
N VAL A 68 3.02 -10.51 1.33
CA VAL A 68 2.87 -9.41 2.29
C VAL A 68 3.24 -9.93 3.67
N SER A 69 4.21 -9.28 4.31
CA SER A 69 4.63 -9.61 5.67
C SER A 69 4.84 -8.36 6.52
N PHE A 70 4.48 -8.46 7.78
CA PHE A 70 4.71 -7.45 8.80
C PHE A 70 4.48 -8.06 10.19
N GLU A 71 5.02 -7.41 11.21
CA GLU A 71 4.81 -7.78 12.61
C GLU A 71 3.73 -6.90 13.25
N ALA A 72 3.07 -7.40 14.28
CA ALA A 72 2.15 -6.58 15.06
C ALA A 72 2.91 -5.43 15.74
N GLU A 73 2.30 -4.26 15.83
CA GLU A 73 2.91 -3.11 16.52
C GLU A 73 3.13 -3.44 18.00
N PRO A 74 4.19 -2.94 18.66
CA PRO A 74 4.49 -3.25 20.06
C PRO A 74 3.35 -2.99 21.06
N ASN A 75 2.44 -2.05 20.75
CA ASN A 75 1.31 -1.66 21.59
C ASN A 75 -0.05 -1.97 20.95
N ALA A 76 -0.08 -2.84 19.93
CA ALA A 76 -1.34 -3.26 19.32
C ALA A 76 -2.16 -4.14 20.30
N PRO A 77 -3.50 -4.01 20.30
CA PRO A 77 -4.37 -4.99 20.95
C PRO A 77 -4.12 -6.42 20.44
N GLU A 78 -4.32 -7.43 21.29
CA GLU A 78 -4.12 -8.85 20.91
C GLU A 78 -5.00 -9.28 19.73
N ASP A 79 -6.18 -8.68 19.59
CA ASP A 79 -7.15 -8.98 18.54
C ASP A 79 -7.05 -8.05 17.33
N ALA A 80 -6.05 -7.16 17.30
CA ALA A 80 -5.85 -6.20 16.22
C ALA A 80 -5.84 -6.87 14.85
N SER A 81 -6.52 -6.23 13.91
CA SER A 81 -6.49 -6.57 12.50
C SER A 81 -6.06 -5.37 11.67
N TYR A 82 -5.54 -5.67 10.49
CA TYR A 82 -4.97 -4.66 9.60
C TYR A 82 -5.60 -4.78 8.21
N MET A 83 -5.55 -3.67 7.48
CA MET A 83 -6.01 -3.57 6.11
C MET A 83 -4.87 -3.06 5.24
N LEU A 84 -4.59 -3.76 4.14
CA LEU A 84 -3.66 -3.30 3.12
C LEU A 84 -4.42 -2.65 1.98
N LEU A 85 -4.01 -1.44 1.60
CA LEU A 85 -4.42 -0.75 0.38
C LEU A 85 -3.24 -0.71 -0.59
N LEU A 86 -3.49 -1.07 -1.84
CA LEU A 86 -2.61 -0.78 -2.97
C LEU A 86 -3.30 0.21 -3.90
N VAL A 87 -2.73 1.42 -4.00
CA VAL A 87 -3.29 2.52 -4.81
C VAL A 87 -2.23 3.17 -5.71
N ASP A 88 -2.67 3.65 -6.86
CA ASP A 88 -1.86 4.33 -7.87
C ASP A 88 -2.31 5.80 -8.03
N PRO A 89 -1.57 6.80 -7.49
CA PRO A 89 -1.90 8.22 -7.62
C PRO A 89 -1.69 8.75 -9.04
N ASP A 90 -1.13 7.95 -9.95
CA ASP A 90 -0.69 8.36 -11.27
C ASP A 90 -1.61 7.86 -12.38
N ALA A 91 -2.73 7.20 -12.10
CA ALA A 91 -3.59 6.70 -13.17
C ALA A 91 -4.38 7.84 -13.88
N PRO A 92 -4.57 7.80 -15.22
CA PRO A 92 -4.03 6.82 -16.16
C PRO A 92 -2.55 7.01 -16.53
N THR A 93 -1.98 8.21 -16.36
CA THR A 93 -0.53 8.47 -16.48
C THR A 93 -0.10 9.55 -15.48
N PRO A 94 1.16 9.56 -15.01
CA PRO A 94 1.65 10.57 -14.07
C PRO A 94 1.47 12.02 -14.59
N ASP A 95 1.50 12.20 -15.91
CA ASP A 95 1.34 13.51 -16.57
C ASP A 95 -0.12 14.01 -16.64
N ASP A 96 -1.11 13.10 -16.65
CA ASP A 96 -2.55 13.43 -16.64
C ASP A 96 -3.30 12.47 -15.68
N PRO A 97 -3.12 12.59 -14.36
CA PRO A 97 -3.61 11.62 -13.38
C PRO A 97 -5.09 11.82 -13.04
N LYS A 98 -5.97 11.91 -14.05
CA LYS A 98 -7.42 12.14 -13.87
C LYS A 98 -8.16 11.03 -13.11
N PHE A 99 -7.55 9.86 -12.95
CA PHE A 99 -8.06 8.72 -12.19
C PHE A 99 -7.13 8.39 -11.02
N ALA A 100 -6.44 9.40 -10.49
CA ALA A 100 -5.54 9.27 -9.34
C ALA A 100 -6.17 8.45 -8.22
N PHE A 101 -5.32 7.66 -7.58
CA PHE A 101 -5.65 6.65 -6.57
C PHE A 101 -6.46 5.48 -7.12
N TRP A 102 -6.08 5.00 -8.31
CA TRP A 102 -6.65 3.78 -8.85
C TRP A 102 -6.48 2.63 -7.86
N ARG A 103 -7.59 1.99 -7.50
CA ARG A 103 -7.62 0.92 -6.50
C ARG A 103 -7.18 -0.41 -7.11
N HIS A 104 -5.96 -0.83 -6.80
CA HIS A 104 -5.39 -2.09 -7.26
C HIS A 104 -5.71 -3.26 -6.33
N TRP A 105 -5.70 -3.05 -5.02
CA TRP A 105 -5.94 -4.11 -4.03
C TRP A 105 -6.45 -3.53 -2.71
N VAL A 106 -7.47 -4.14 -2.12
CA VAL A 106 -7.92 -3.84 -0.76
C VAL A 106 -8.15 -5.14 0.00
N LEU A 107 -7.30 -5.38 0.98
CA LEU A 107 -7.20 -6.63 1.70
C LEU A 107 -7.40 -6.38 3.21
N PRO A 108 -8.61 -6.59 3.74
CA PRO A 108 -8.90 -6.39 5.16
C PRO A 108 -8.57 -7.63 6.00
N GLY A 109 -8.62 -7.45 7.32
CA GLY A 109 -8.56 -8.57 8.26
C GLY A 109 -7.22 -9.31 8.28
N LEU A 110 -6.12 -8.64 7.93
CA LEU A 110 -4.78 -9.18 8.06
C LEU A 110 -4.38 -9.29 9.53
N LYS A 111 -3.79 -10.42 9.92
CA LYS A 111 -3.30 -10.69 11.27
C LYS A 111 -1.93 -11.36 11.23
N PRO A 112 -0.86 -10.69 11.71
CA PRO A 112 0.43 -11.35 11.95
C PRO A 112 0.25 -12.53 12.92
N LEU A 113 0.81 -13.68 12.58
CA LEU A 113 0.71 -14.87 13.43
C LEU A 113 1.79 -14.86 14.51
N ALA A 114 1.35 -14.87 15.77
CA ALA A 114 2.26 -14.93 16.91
C ALA A 114 3.16 -16.17 16.82
N GLY A 115 4.48 -15.97 16.90
CA GLY A 115 5.48 -17.05 16.85
C GLY A 115 5.84 -17.54 15.44
N ALA A 116 5.29 -16.93 14.38
CA ALA A 116 5.67 -17.20 12.99
C ALA A 116 6.04 -15.89 12.29
N GLU A 117 7.33 -15.54 12.39
CA GLU A 117 7.87 -14.27 11.88
C GLU A 117 7.53 -14.07 10.40
N GLY A 118 6.94 -12.92 10.08
CA GLY A 118 6.55 -12.53 8.73
C GLY A 118 5.35 -13.27 8.15
N ILE A 119 4.69 -14.19 8.87
CA ILE A 119 3.48 -14.85 8.36
C ILE A 119 2.24 -14.07 8.76
N VAL A 120 1.48 -13.63 7.75
CA VAL A 120 0.23 -12.90 7.94
C VAL A 120 -0.95 -13.75 7.48
N ALA A 121 -1.89 -13.99 8.37
CA ALA A 121 -3.16 -14.64 8.04
C ALA A 121 -4.19 -13.63 7.56
N GLN A 122 -4.96 -14.00 6.55
CA GLN A 122 -6.14 -13.25 6.12
C GLN A 122 -7.39 -13.83 6.78
N THR A 123 -8.14 -13.01 7.52
CA THR A 123 -9.32 -13.45 8.28
C THR A 123 -10.65 -12.96 7.72
N LYS A 124 -10.63 -12.07 6.71
CA LYS A 124 -11.81 -11.48 6.08
C LYS A 124 -11.75 -11.62 4.56
N PRO A 125 -12.89 -11.68 3.86
CA PRO A 125 -12.93 -11.67 2.40
C PRO A 125 -12.23 -10.44 1.81
N VAL A 126 -11.58 -10.61 0.65
CA VAL A 126 -10.98 -9.51 -0.11
C VAL A 126 -12.08 -8.53 -0.55
N LEU A 127 -11.85 -7.21 -0.40
CA LEU A 127 -12.82 -6.18 -0.82
C LEU A 127 -12.57 -5.71 -2.26
N THR A 128 -11.33 -5.80 -2.72
CA THR A 128 -10.96 -5.55 -4.10
C THR A 128 -9.82 -6.47 -4.45
N GLU A 129 -10.06 -7.45 -5.31
CA GLU A 129 -9.04 -8.39 -5.78
C GLU A 129 -7.83 -7.69 -6.41
N TYR A 130 -6.65 -8.29 -6.26
CA TYR A 130 -5.41 -7.77 -6.83
C TYR A 130 -5.55 -7.61 -8.34
N LEU A 131 -5.33 -6.39 -8.82
CA LEU A 131 -5.14 -6.10 -10.23
C LEU A 131 -3.70 -5.63 -10.42
N ALA A 132 -2.95 -6.32 -11.28
CA ALA A 132 -1.56 -6.00 -11.51
C ALA A 132 -1.37 -4.55 -12.02
N PRO A 133 -0.27 -3.86 -11.62
CA PRO A 133 0.22 -2.68 -12.32
C PRO A 133 0.27 -2.91 -13.84
N GLY A 134 -0.26 -1.95 -14.60
CA GLY A 134 -0.31 -2.03 -16.06
C GLY A 134 0.03 -0.73 -16.79
N PRO A 135 1.05 0.04 -16.37
CA PRO A 135 1.53 1.18 -17.15
C PRO A 135 1.97 0.73 -18.55
N LYS A 136 1.67 1.55 -19.55
CA LYS A 136 2.10 1.31 -20.93
C LYS A 136 3.58 1.65 -21.10
N ASP A 137 4.21 1.08 -22.12
CA ASP A 137 5.64 1.31 -22.41
C ASP A 137 5.96 2.79 -22.69
N GLU A 138 5.00 3.55 -23.21
CA GLU A 138 5.14 4.98 -23.50
C GLU A 138 4.85 5.88 -22.30
N SER A 139 4.29 5.33 -21.20
CA SER A 139 4.01 6.09 -19.98
C SER A 139 5.28 6.24 -19.15
N GLN A 140 5.39 7.36 -18.43
CA GLN A 140 6.35 7.44 -17.32
C GLN A 140 6.00 6.40 -16.24
N PRO A 141 6.99 5.92 -15.45
CA PRO A 141 6.72 4.96 -14.39
C PRO A 141 5.67 5.49 -13.40
N HIS A 142 4.66 4.67 -13.11
CA HIS A 142 3.65 4.98 -12.10
C HIS A 142 4.18 4.64 -10.71
N ARG A 143 3.69 5.33 -9.69
CA ARG A 143 4.02 5.10 -8.28
C ARG A 143 2.92 4.25 -7.65
N TYR A 144 3.28 3.14 -7.04
CA TYR A 144 2.33 2.25 -6.38
C TYR A 144 2.55 2.29 -4.87
N LEU A 145 1.55 2.74 -4.12
CA LEU A 145 1.61 2.87 -2.67
C LEU A 145 0.97 1.66 -2.00
N PHE A 146 1.76 0.95 -1.19
CA PHE A 146 1.28 -0.08 -0.26
C PHE A 146 1.11 0.58 1.11
N LEU A 147 -0.13 0.73 1.54
CA LEU A 147 -0.50 1.41 2.77
C LEU A 147 -1.12 0.39 3.72
N LEU A 148 -0.46 0.15 4.86
CA LEU A 148 -0.95 -0.74 5.90
C LEU A 148 -1.62 0.08 6.99
N TYR A 149 -2.91 -0.18 7.21
CA TYR A 149 -3.70 0.48 8.24
C TYR A 149 -4.10 -0.51 9.33
N ARG A 150 -4.05 -0.09 10.59
CA ARG A 150 -4.74 -0.78 11.68
C ARG A 150 -6.24 -0.49 11.59
N GLU A 151 -7.04 -1.54 11.64
CA GLU A 151 -8.50 -1.47 11.64
C GLU A 151 -9.02 -1.14 13.06
N PRO A 152 -10.08 -0.32 13.21
CA PRO A 152 -10.78 -0.22 14.47
C PRO A 152 -11.45 -1.56 14.83
N HIS A 153 -11.62 -1.78 16.13
CA HIS A 153 -12.25 -2.99 16.64
C HIS A 153 -13.64 -3.20 16.04
N GLY A 154 -13.90 -4.42 15.54
CA GLY A 154 -15.19 -4.81 14.98
C GLY A 154 -15.49 -4.26 13.59
N LEU A 155 -14.52 -3.66 12.88
CA LEU A 155 -14.73 -3.20 11.51
C LEU A 155 -15.19 -4.35 10.61
N ALA A 156 -16.36 -4.21 9.99
CA ALA A 156 -16.87 -5.13 8.99
C ALA A 156 -17.25 -4.33 7.74
N LEU A 157 -16.62 -4.65 6.63
CA LEU A 157 -16.84 -3.99 5.34
C LEU A 157 -17.23 -5.02 4.29
N THR A 158 -17.96 -4.57 3.29
CA THR A 158 -18.28 -5.33 2.09
C THR A 158 -17.69 -4.66 0.84
N LYS A 159 -17.81 -5.31 -0.31
CA LYS A 159 -17.32 -4.78 -1.59
C LYS A 159 -17.99 -3.45 -1.94
N GLU A 160 -19.22 -3.23 -1.48
CA GLU A 160 -19.97 -2.00 -1.66
C GLU A 160 -19.36 -0.81 -0.90
N ASP A 161 -18.69 -1.04 0.23
CA ASP A 161 -18.02 0.03 1.00
C ASP A 161 -16.83 0.63 0.26
N VAL A 162 -16.19 -0.16 -0.62
CA VAL A 162 -15.17 0.34 -1.55
C VAL A 162 -15.77 0.77 -2.91
N GLY A 163 -17.09 0.72 -3.07
CA GLY A 163 -17.78 1.12 -4.29
C GLY A 163 -17.88 0.04 -5.37
N GLY A 164 -17.63 -1.22 -5.02
CA GLY A 164 -17.71 -2.41 -5.89
C GLY A 164 -16.35 -2.88 -6.42
N GLU A 165 -16.34 -3.86 -7.32
CA GLU A 165 -15.11 -4.47 -7.87
C GLU A 165 -14.90 -4.26 -9.37
N GLU A 166 -15.89 -3.69 -10.06
CA GLU A 166 -15.81 -3.47 -11.50
C GLU A 166 -14.66 -2.52 -11.84
N PHE A 167 -14.07 -2.71 -13.01
CA PHE A 167 -12.91 -1.92 -13.46
C PHE A 167 -13.16 -0.41 -13.38
N VAL A 168 -14.36 0.04 -13.76
CA VAL A 168 -14.75 1.47 -13.71
C VAL A 168 -15.01 2.00 -12.30
N GLN A 169 -15.27 1.12 -11.33
CA GLN A 169 -15.48 1.50 -9.93
C GLN A 169 -14.13 1.72 -9.22
N ARG A 170 -13.06 1.05 -9.65
CA ARG A 170 -11.71 1.21 -9.10
C ARG A 170 -11.12 2.60 -9.26
N ARG A 171 -11.47 3.34 -10.33
CA ARG A 171 -11.08 4.75 -10.56
C ARG A 171 -11.87 5.77 -9.73
N SER A 172 -12.95 5.36 -9.05
CA SER A 172 -13.79 6.26 -8.26
C SER A 172 -13.46 6.19 -6.77
N PHE A 173 -12.28 5.66 -6.42
CA PHE A 173 -11.87 5.43 -5.04
C PHE A 173 -11.21 6.68 -4.47
N ASP A 174 -11.79 7.22 -3.39
CA ASP A 174 -11.18 8.27 -2.60
C ASP A 174 -10.58 7.65 -1.33
N PRO A 175 -9.28 7.30 -1.32
CA PRO A 175 -8.68 6.62 -0.19
C PRO A 175 -8.65 7.50 1.07
N VAL A 176 -8.60 8.84 0.92
CA VAL A 176 -8.56 9.77 2.06
C VAL A 176 -9.91 9.71 2.78
N LYS A 177 -11.00 9.91 2.05
CA LYS A 177 -12.35 9.81 2.62
C LYS A 177 -12.61 8.42 3.20
N PHE A 178 -12.13 7.37 2.55
CA PHE A 178 -12.31 5.99 3.02
C PHE A 178 -11.60 5.77 4.36
N VAL A 179 -10.32 6.15 4.48
CA VAL A 179 -9.53 6.05 5.70
C VAL A 179 -10.15 6.85 6.84
N GLU A 180 -10.57 8.08 6.56
CA GLU A 180 -11.23 8.95 7.55
C GLU A 180 -12.58 8.37 8.02
N LYS A 181 -13.45 7.98 7.08
CA LYS A 181 -14.79 7.43 7.37
C LYS A 181 -14.70 6.18 8.25
N HIS A 182 -13.71 5.33 8.01
CA HIS A 182 -13.56 4.05 8.70
C HIS A 182 -12.51 4.09 9.82
N GLN A 183 -12.03 5.28 10.19
CA GLN A 183 -11.10 5.51 11.31
C GLN A 183 -9.86 4.60 11.23
N LEU A 184 -9.35 4.40 10.02
CA LEU A 184 -8.18 3.58 9.76
C LEU A 184 -6.92 4.35 10.16
N GLN A 185 -6.03 3.71 10.90
CA GLN A 185 -4.78 4.33 11.34
C GLN A 185 -3.60 3.80 10.54
N LEU A 186 -2.87 4.66 9.84
CA LEU A 186 -1.67 4.24 9.10
C LEU A 186 -0.58 3.77 10.07
N VAL A 187 -0.03 2.58 9.84
CA VAL A 187 0.98 1.95 10.71
C VAL A 187 2.24 1.52 9.95
N GLY A 188 2.12 1.30 8.65
CA GLY A 188 3.22 0.95 7.78
C GLY A 188 2.97 1.43 6.35
N LEU A 189 4.05 1.72 5.64
CA LEU A 189 4.00 2.14 4.24
C LEU A 189 5.23 1.61 3.53
N ASN A 190 5.03 1.12 2.32
CA ASN A 190 6.10 0.89 1.36
C ASN A 190 5.60 1.26 -0.04
N TRP A 191 6.49 1.47 -1.00
CA TRP A 191 6.08 1.87 -2.33
C TRP A 191 7.11 1.48 -3.39
N MET A 192 6.65 1.35 -4.64
CA MET A 192 7.49 1.04 -5.79
C MET A 192 7.14 1.91 -6.99
N LYS A 193 8.03 1.94 -7.98
CA LYS A 193 7.69 2.40 -9.32
C LYS A 193 7.33 1.19 -10.19
N GLY A 194 6.25 1.28 -10.96
CA GLY A 194 5.93 0.30 -11.99
C GLY A 194 6.11 0.90 -13.38
N ALA A 195 6.72 0.17 -14.30
CA ALA A 195 6.89 0.59 -15.69
C ALA A 195 6.59 -0.56 -16.66
N GLY A 196 6.17 -0.19 -17.88
CA GLY A 196 6.03 -1.15 -18.97
C GLY A 196 7.35 -1.91 -19.22
N ASP A 197 7.26 -3.14 -19.73
CA ASP A 197 8.44 -3.97 -20.00
C ASP A 197 9.37 -3.30 -21.03
N GLY A 198 8.80 -2.54 -21.97
CA GLY A 198 9.53 -1.81 -23.01
C GLY A 198 9.97 -0.39 -22.63
N TRP A 199 9.59 0.11 -21.45
CA TRP A 199 9.95 1.47 -21.02
C TRP A 199 11.47 1.65 -20.91
N LYS A 200 11.96 2.81 -21.33
CA LYS A 200 13.36 3.24 -21.31
C LYS A 200 13.48 4.61 -20.67
N GLU A 201 14.52 4.80 -19.88
CA GLU A 201 14.88 6.06 -19.21
C GLU A 201 15.41 7.11 -20.18
#